data_AF-A0A0Q4U6L0-F1
#
_entry.id   AF-A0A0Q4U6L0-F1
#
_cell.length_a   1.000
_cell.length_b   1.000
_cell.length_c   1.000
_cell.angle_alpha   90.00
_cell.angle_beta   90.00
_cell.angle_gamma   90.00
#
_symmetry.space_group_name_H-M   'P 1'
#
loop_
_entity.id
_entity.type
_entity.pdbx_description
1 polymer ?
#
loop_
_entity_poly.entity_id
_entity_poly.type
_entity_poly.pdbx_seq_one_letter_code
_entity_poly.pdbx_strand_id
1 'polypeptide(L)' 'MLNTQIDLTAFADYALATFDYDENYEEDAFAVTFEGVRVYVERMRACFVLHVGSDKHKLPRC' A
#
# COMPACT_ATOMS: atom_id res chain seq x y z
N MET A 1 1.41 1.93 -23.59
CA MET A 1 1.06 2.52 -22.28
C MET A 1 1.33 1.44 -21.25
N LEU A 2 2.14 1.73 -20.22
CA LEU A 2 2.33 0.76 -19.13
C LEU A 2 0.99 0.61 -18.40
N ASN A 3 0.43 -0.60 -18.39
CA ASN A 3 -0.77 -0.89 -17.62
C ASN A 3 -0.35 -0.99 -16.16
N THR A 4 -0.35 0.13 -15.44
CA THR A 4 0.09 0.28 -14.03
C THR A 4 -0.89 -0.36 -13.03
N GLN A 5 -1.61 -1.39 -13.46
CA GLN A 5 -2.64 -2.02 -12.65
C GLN A 5 -1.99 -3.16 -11.86
N ILE A 6 -1.91 -2.99 -10.54
CA ILE A 6 -1.44 -4.00 -9.60
C ILE A 6 -2.60 -4.87 -9.13
N ASP A 7 -2.34 -6.12 -8.78
CA ASP A 7 -3.30 -6.95 -8.07
C ASP A 7 -3.39 -6.49 -6.60
N LEU A 8 -4.51 -5.85 -6.25
CA LEU A 8 -4.73 -5.31 -4.91
C LEU A 8 -4.85 -6.39 -3.84
N THR A 9 -5.30 -7.60 -4.19
CA THR A 9 -5.37 -8.73 -3.26
C THR A 9 -3.97 -9.23 -2.95
N ALA A 10 -3.14 -9.44 -3.98
CA ALA A 10 -1.75 -9.83 -3.79
C ALA A 10 -0.94 -8.75 -3.04
N PHE A 11 -1.22 -7.47 -3.30
CA PHE A 11 -0.60 -6.38 -2.55
C PHE A 11 -1.00 -6.39 -1.07
N ALA A 12 -2.26 -6.70 -0.74
CA ALA A 12 -2.70 -6.78 0.65
C ALA A 12 -1.94 -7.87 1.41
N ASP A 13 -1.75 -9.05 0.81
CA ASP A 13 -0.96 -10.14 1.40
C ASP A 13 0.50 -9.73 1.60
N TYR A 14 1.11 -9.08 0.60
CA TYR A 14 2.46 -8.53 0.71
C TYR A 14 2.58 -7.51 1.84
N ALA A 15 1.63 -6.58 1.94
CA ALA A 15 1.61 -5.54 2.96
C ALA A 15 1.51 -6.13 4.38
N LEU A 16 0.67 -7.15 4.58
CA LEU A 16 0.55 -7.87 5.85
C LEU A 16 1.85 -8.59 6.25
N ALA A 17 2.59 -9.13 5.29
CA ALA A 17 3.84 -9.84 5.55
C ALA A 17 5.06 -8.92 5.70
N THR A 18 5.04 -7.74 5.07
CA THR A 18 6.24 -6.90 4.91
C THR A 18 6.21 -5.65 5.76
N PHE A 19 5.04 -5.10 6.08
CA PHE A 19 4.95 -3.87 6.84
C PHE A 19 4.83 -4.19 8.33
N ASP A 20 5.78 -3.70 9.11
CA ASP A 20 5.69 -3.80 10.57
C ASP A 20 4.41 -3.09 11.04
N TYR A 21 3.54 -3.88 11.69
CA TYR A 21 2.31 -3.39 12.30
C TYR A 21 2.61 -2.91 13.72
N ASP A 22 2.40 -1.61 13.96
CA ASP A 22 2.37 -1.05 15.30
C ASP A 22 1.17 -0.10 15.41
N GLU A 23 0.28 -0.41 16.34
CA GLU A 23 -0.94 0.37 16.62
C GLU A 23 -0.65 1.77 17.20
N ASN A 24 0.58 1.99 17.69
CA ASN A 24 1.04 3.26 18.26
C ASN A 24 1.72 4.17 17.24
N TYR A 25 2.02 3.68 16.03
CA TYR A 25 2.49 4.54 14.94
C TYR A 25 1.27 5.23 14.30
N GLU A 26 1.12 6.53 14.61
CA GLU A 26 -0.07 7.31 14.26
C GLU A 26 -0.27 7.38 12.74
N GLU A 27 0.75 7.84 11.98
CA GLU A 27 0.70 8.01 10.53
C GLU A 27 2.12 7.97 9.95
N ASP A 28 2.32 7.26 8.84
CA ASP A 28 3.62 7.17 8.16
C ASP A 28 3.41 7.02 6.65
N ALA A 29 4.39 7.43 5.84
CA ALA A 29 4.31 7.28 4.41
C ALA A 29 5.65 6.88 3.80
N PHE A 30 5.61 5.86 2.95
CA PHE A 30 6.80 5.29 2.34
C PHE A 30 6.48 4.75 0.95
N ALA A 31 7.50 4.42 0.18
CA ALA A 31 7.34 3.91 -1.18
C ALA A 31 7.98 2.54 -1.32
N VAL A 32 7.24 1.61 -1.92
CA VAL A 32 7.67 0.24 -2.21
C VAL A 32 7.64 -0.02 -3.70
N THR A 33 8.36 -1.05 -4.13
CA THR A 33 8.25 -1.57 -5.51
C THR A 33 7.58 -2.92 -5.42
N PHE A 34 6.39 -3.05 -6.01
CA PHE A 34 5.60 -4.26 -6.04
C PHE A 34 5.32 -4.63 -7.49
N GLU A 35 5.65 -5.86 -7.90
CA GLU A 35 5.49 -6.34 -9.29
C GLU A 35 6.14 -5.41 -10.35
N GLY A 36 7.25 -4.76 -10.00
CA GLY A 36 7.93 -3.79 -10.88
C GLY A 36 7.25 -2.43 -10.97
N VAL A 37 6.14 -2.21 -10.25
CA VAL A 37 5.43 -0.93 -10.15
C VAL A 37 5.82 -0.22 -8.85
N ARG A 38 6.12 1.08 -8.93
CA ARG A 38 6.35 1.91 -7.75
C ARG A 38 5.00 2.28 -7.12
N VAL A 39 4.81 1.89 -5.87
CA VAL A 39 3.60 2.16 -5.09
C VAL A 39 3.98 3.04 -3.92
N TYR A 40 3.32 4.19 -3.79
CA TYR A 40 3.45 5.02 -2.59
C TYR A 40 2.32 4.67 -1.63
N VAL A 41 2.66 4.44 -0.37
CA VAL A 41 1.78 3.91 0.67
C VAL A 41 1.71 4.94 1.79
N GLU A 42 0.51 5.43 2.06
CA GLU A 42 0.21 6.14 3.31
C GLU A 42 -0.41 5.14 4.28
N ARG A 43 0.26 4.92 5.41
CA ARG A 43 -0.19 4.07 6.49
C ARG A 43 -0.87 4.95 7.53
N MET A 44 -2.18 4.79 7.67
CA MET A 44 -3.01 5.49 8.65
C MET A 44 -3.55 4.52 9.69
N ARG A 45 -4.04 5.04 10.81
CA ARG A 45 -4.56 4.23 11.93
C ARG A 45 -5.54 3.12 11.53
N ALA A 46 -6.44 3.38 10.57
CA ALA A 46 -7.51 2.46 10.18
C ALA A 46 -7.36 1.84 8.77
N CYS A 47 -6.41 2.30 7.96
CA CYS A 47 -6.30 1.91 6.57
C CYS A 47 -4.93 2.20 5.96
N PHE A 48 -4.66 1.60 4.81
CA PHE A 48 -3.59 1.98 3.91
C PHE A 48 -4.18 2.70 2.70
N VAL A 49 -3.54 3.79 2.27
CA VAL A 49 -3.85 4.46 1.00
C VAL A 49 -2.69 4.20 0.06
N LEU A 50 -2.98 3.52 -1.05
CA LEU A 50 -2.01 3.20 -2.10
C LEU A 50 -2.17 4.20 -3.23
N HIS A 51 -1.06 4.76 -3.67
CA HIS A 51 -0.97 5.64 -4.81
C HIS A 51 -0.18 4.91 -5.90
N VAL A 52 -0.87 4.57 -6.99
CA VAL A 52 -0.32 3.84 -8.13
C VAL A 52 -0.51 4.69 -9.37
N GLY A 53 0.54 5.42 -9.77
CA GLY A 53 0.41 6.45 -10.80
C GLY A 53 -0.56 7.56 -10.37
N SER A 54 -1.63 7.75 -11.12
CA SER A 54 -2.71 8.71 -10.81
C SER A 54 -3.82 8.12 -9.93
N ASP A 55 -3.84 6.80 -9.74
CA ASP A 55 -4.93 6.11 -9.04
C ASP A 55 -4.66 6.01 -7.54
N LYS A 56 -5.76 6.03 -6.77
CA LYS A 56 -5.73 5.87 -5.32
C LYS A 56 -6.63 4.71 -4.91
N HIS A 57 -6.08 3.80 -4.11
CA HIS A 57 -6.81 2.66 -3.56
C HIS A 57 -6.73 2.68 -2.05
N LYS A 58 -7.87 2.49 -1.39
CA LYS A 58 -7.95 2.39 0.06
C LYS A 58 -8.10 0.93 0.45
N LEU A 59 -7.13 0.41 1.20
CA LEU A 59 -7.19 -0.93 1.78
C LEU A 59 -7.48 -0.81 3.28
N PRO A 60 -8.45 -1.58 3.81
CA PRO A 60 -8.65 -1.67 5.26
C PRO A 60 -7.43 -2.31 5.93
N ARG A 61 -7.18 -1.97 7.20
CA ARG A 61 -6.10 -2.59 8.00
C ARG A 61 -6.44 -4.03 8.45
N CYS A 62 -7.72 -4.37 8.48
CA CYS A 62 -8.30 -5.66 8.83
C CYS A 62 -9.77 -5.70 8.36
#